data_AF-A7TN34-F1
#
_entry.id   AF-A7TN34-F1
#
_cell.length_a   1.000
_cell.length_b   1.000
_cell.length_c   1.000
_cell.angle_alpha   90.00
_cell.angle_beta   90.00
_cell.angle_gamma   90.00
#
_symmetry.space_group_name_H-M   'P 1'
#
loop_
_entity.id
_entity.type
_entity.pdbx_description
1 polymer ?
#
loop_
_entity_poly.entity_id
_entity_poly.type
_entity_poly.pdbx_seq_one_letter_code
_entity_poly.pdbx_strand_id
1 'polypeptide(L)'
;MGKNKKKGSKKTGGAAVEAEVPAEVETASEENNTVDGSLQDPKASDPVVESGLDEGAVVEEELGIDSAKDLKIKELQEMIENLKVKLEDNSTNGSSNGNDGDSSSELESLRNERDHFEKQYNSLLERISSMKSLFSKMKENQKELESTQEQLNEYESQNLKLKTKVDSLNKEKVELESTIVTLNQEYSSLEKELEEYERNAQNSSSNHSRELQLLKNEKNKLNTQLQDLSAILENNKEDIRNLKLENTDLKQTLDTVQRDKSELEKNFGSLESELNKLEAKNEDDLRTKTMEINSLRTQLDSSNDTTKEYLKSIEDLKNEILSMKDSLKSKDELELKHKEQIAQIGKLRHENVVVNEHLTKAMAMIKQSSDSETVDKELISNLLISFVTLPRADTRKFEVLELISSTLSWDDDKKQQAGLIHVMNMDAAQQPKKASRTRAFISKWTDYLEKESEADT
;
A
#
# COMPACT_ATOMS: atom_id res chain seq x y z
N MET A 1 -17.58 -31.43 22.89
CA MET A 1 -19.05 -31.68 22.83
C MET A 1 -19.74 -30.32 22.79
N GLY A 2 -20.81 -30.03 22.03
CA GLY A 2 -21.43 -30.75 20.91
C GLY A 2 -22.71 -30.07 20.34
N LYS A 3 -22.90 -30.16 19.02
CA LYS A 3 -24.20 -30.13 18.26
C LYS A 3 -25.05 -28.83 18.14
N ASN A 4 -24.54 -27.87 17.37
CA ASN A 4 -25.08 -27.42 16.05
C ASN A 4 -26.54 -27.75 15.62
N LYS A 5 -27.33 -26.73 15.19
CA LYS A 5 -28.44 -26.69 14.17
C LYS A 5 -29.09 -25.28 14.22
N LYS A 6 -29.34 -24.47 13.18
CA LYS A 6 -29.31 -24.49 11.69
C LYS A 6 -30.53 -25.08 10.93
N LYS A 7 -31.38 -24.18 10.41
CA LYS A 7 -32.22 -24.14 9.16
C LYS A 7 -33.41 -23.17 9.38
N GLY A 8 -33.92 -22.38 8.42
CA GLY A 8 -33.52 -22.12 7.03
C GLY A 8 -34.45 -22.74 5.98
N SER A 9 -35.28 -21.94 5.30
CA SER A 9 -36.08 -22.31 4.11
C SER A 9 -36.41 -21.10 3.22
N LYS A 10 -36.67 -21.33 1.92
CA LYS A 10 -36.93 -20.31 0.87
C LYS A 10 -37.61 -20.97 -0.35
N LYS A 11 -38.80 -20.50 -0.76
CA LYS A 11 -39.48 -20.71 -2.08
C LYS A 11 -40.76 -19.84 -2.12
N THR A 12 -41.50 -19.61 -3.24
CA THR A 12 -41.20 -19.04 -4.59
C THR A 12 -42.42 -19.30 -5.49
N GLY A 13 -42.90 -18.28 -6.23
CA GLY A 13 -43.98 -18.39 -7.24
C GLY A 13 -45.41 -18.26 -6.67
N GLY A 14 -46.43 -17.89 -7.45
CA GLY A 14 -46.38 -17.42 -8.86
C GLY A 14 -47.72 -17.66 -9.61
N ALA A 15 -48.12 -16.69 -10.45
CA ALA A 15 -49.38 -16.63 -11.22
C ALA A 15 -50.70 -16.54 -10.40
N ALA A 16 -51.87 -16.24 -10.98
CA ALA A 16 -52.34 -15.13 -11.85
C ALA A 16 -53.78 -15.44 -12.37
N VAL A 17 -54.41 -14.46 -13.04
CA VAL A 17 -55.61 -14.57 -13.93
C VAL A 17 -57.01 -14.54 -13.27
N GLU A 18 -57.93 -13.83 -13.96
CA GLU A 18 -59.41 -13.67 -13.85
C GLU A 18 -60.07 -13.49 -12.45
N ALA A 19 -60.94 -12.51 -12.17
CA ALA A 19 -61.85 -11.62 -12.92
C ALA A 19 -63.21 -12.24 -13.31
N GLU A 20 -64.28 -11.80 -12.63
CA GLU A 20 -65.66 -11.85 -13.14
C GLU A 20 -66.50 -10.72 -12.52
N VAL A 21 -67.48 -10.21 -13.28
CA VAL A 21 -68.38 -9.10 -12.95
C VAL A 21 -69.76 -9.47 -13.46
N PRO A 22 -70.85 -9.15 -12.73
CA PRO A 22 -72.15 -8.94 -13.35
C PRO A 22 -72.58 -7.46 -13.28
N ALA A 23 -72.97 -6.93 -14.43
CA ALA A 23 -73.75 -5.71 -14.60
C ALA A 23 -75.02 -6.07 -15.41
N GLU A 24 -75.83 -5.06 -15.76
CA GLU A 24 -77.14 -5.23 -16.42
C GLU A 24 -78.21 -5.81 -15.45
N VAL A 25 -79.51 -5.56 -15.59
CA VAL A 25 -80.28 -5.14 -16.78
C VAL A 25 -81.16 -3.91 -16.49
N GLU A 26 -81.31 -3.03 -17.50
CA GLU A 26 -82.31 -1.95 -17.51
C GLU A 26 -83.71 -2.48 -17.83
N THR A 27 -84.75 -1.96 -17.17
CA THR A 27 -86.12 -2.01 -17.69
C THR A 27 -86.83 -0.68 -17.46
N ALA A 28 -87.08 0.06 -18.54
CA ALA A 28 -87.98 1.20 -18.53
C ALA A 28 -89.44 0.75 -18.73
N SER A 29 -90.37 1.44 -18.10
CA SER A 29 -91.80 1.37 -18.42
C SER A 29 -92.47 2.70 -18.07
N GLU A 30 -93.03 3.36 -19.08
CA GLU A 30 -93.87 4.55 -18.93
C GLU A 30 -95.27 4.14 -18.44
N GLU A 31 -95.95 4.98 -17.66
CA GLU A 31 -97.24 5.60 -18.04
C GLU A 31 -97.88 6.44 -16.91
N ASN A 32 -98.11 7.72 -17.22
CA ASN A 32 -99.28 8.54 -16.88
C ASN A 32 -100.08 8.31 -15.59
N ASN A 33 -100.05 9.30 -14.68
CA ASN A 33 -101.27 10.10 -14.47
C ASN A 33 -101.00 11.53 -13.95
N THR A 34 -101.51 12.50 -14.71
CA THR A 34 -102.15 13.78 -14.30
C THR A 34 -102.76 13.75 -12.88
N VAL A 35 -102.72 14.82 -12.06
CA VAL A 35 -103.38 16.15 -12.16
C VAL A 35 -102.73 17.08 -11.10
N ASP A 36 -102.56 18.40 -11.20
CA ASP A 36 -102.43 19.42 -12.29
C ASP A 36 -102.04 20.78 -11.62
N GLY A 37 -101.91 21.90 -12.35
CA GLY A 37 -102.02 23.30 -11.86
C GLY A 37 -101.01 23.78 -10.78
N SER A 38 -99.89 24.45 -11.03
CA SER A 38 -99.38 25.24 -12.19
C SER A 38 -99.80 26.74 -12.24
N LEU A 39 -98.80 27.61 -12.01
CA LEU A 39 -98.59 28.99 -12.55
C LEU A 39 -99.12 30.28 -11.85
N GLN A 40 -98.13 31.11 -11.47
CA GLN A 40 -97.92 32.53 -11.86
C GLN A 40 -98.59 33.74 -11.16
N ASP A 41 -97.70 34.61 -10.64
CA ASP A 41 -97.72 36.09 -10.71
C ASP A 41 -98.39 36.66 -11.98
N PRO A 42 -99.09 37.82 -11.91
CA PRO A 42 -98.38 39.10 -12.09
C PRO A 42 -98.92 40.33 -11.34
N LYS A 43 -98.19 41.43 -11.52
CA LYS A 43 -98.44 42.79 -10.99
C LYS A 43 -99.62 43.50 -11.67
N ALA A 44 -100.19 44.48 -10.96
CA ALA A 44 -100.62 45.85 -11.34
C ALA A 44 -100.86 46.21 -12.83
N SER A 45 -101.81 47.09 -13.22
CA SER A 45 -102.50 48.20 -12.49
C SER A 45 -103.74 48.72 -13.24
N ASP A 46 -104.67 49.38 -12.51
CA ASP A 46 -105.56 50.48 -12.99
C ASP A 46 -106.67 50.16 -14.04
N PRO A 47 -107.70 51.04 -14.27
CA PRO A 47 -108.30 52.08 -13.39
C PRO A 47 -109.86 52.30 -13.52
N VAL A 48 -110.42 53.17 -12.65
CA VAL A 48 -111.42 54.24 -12.97
C VAL A 48 -112.97 54.00 -13.06
N VAL A 49 -113.71 55.11 -12.79
CA VAL A 49 -115.17 55.51 -12.89
C VAL A 49 -116.30 54.95 -11.98
N GLU A 50 -117.09 55.93 -11.47
CA GLU A 50 -118.59 56.03 -11.31
C GLU A 50 -119.42 54.91 -10.62
N SER A 51 -120.59 55.16 -10.02
CA SER A 51 -121.40 56.35 -9.61
C SER A 51 -122.38 55.89 -8.50
N GLY A 52 -123.20 56.67 -7.79
CA GLY A 52 -123.51 58.11 -7.73
C GLY A 52 -124.96 58.30 -7.22
N LEU A 53 -125.30 59.46 -6.62
CA LEU A 53 -126.65 59.83 -6.11
C LEU A 53 -127.11 59.00 -4.87
N ASP A 54 -128.14 59.38 -4.09
CA ASP A 54 -129.11 60.49 -4.25
C ASP A 54 -129.54 61.15 -2.92
N GLU A 55 -130.43 62.14 -3.02
CA GLU A 55 -131.00 63.00 -1.96
C GLU A 55 -131.89 62.29 -0.92
N GLY A 56 -132.22 63.00 0.18
CA GLY A 56 -133.05 62.45 1.26
C GLY A 56 -133.47 63.42 2.37
N ALA A 57 -133.69 64.70 2.06
CA ALA A 57 -134.17 65.68 3.05
C ALA A 57 -135.70 65.69 3.12
N VAL A 58 -136.27 65.49 4.31
CA VAL A 58 -137.69 65.75 4.59
C VAL A 58 -137.80 66.60 5.86
N VAL A 59 -138.63 67.64 5.79
CA VAL A 59 -139.01 68.52 6.89
C VAL A 59 -140.50 68.32 7.16
N GLU A 60 -140.85 68.12 8.42
CA GLU A 60 -142.20 68.25 8.99
C GLU A 60 -142.01 69.05 10.29
N GLU A 61 -142.61 70.21 10.56
CA GLU A 61 -143.76 70.92 9.96
C GLU A 61 -145.14 70.24 10.15
N GLU A 62 -145.47 69.93 11.41
CA GLU A 62 -146.87 70.01 11.88
C GLU A 62 -147.06 71.19 12.84
N LEU A 63 -147.37 72.36 12.27
CA LEU A 63 -148.08 73.45 12.95
C LEU A 63 -149.44 73.65 12.29
N GLY A 64 -150.54 73.61 13.05
CA GLY A 64 -151.84 74.13 12.58
C GLY A 64 -153.11 73.38 12.94
N ILE A 65 -153.04 72.13 13.45
CA ILE A 65 -154.24 71.28 13.58
C ILE A 65 -155.10 71.60 14.82
N ASP A 66 -154.53 72.11 15.92
CA ASP A 66 -155.27 72.26 17.18
C ASP A 66 -156.12 73.54 17.28
N SER A 67 -155.72 74.64 16.64
CA SER A 67 -156.48 75.92 16.63
C SER A 67 -157.91 75.73 16.09
N ALA A 68 -158.09 74.87 15.09
CA ALA A 68 -159.39 74.54 14.53
C ALA A 68 -160.29 73.73 15.48
N LYS A 69 -159.71 72.95 16.41
CA LYS A 69 -160.45 72.17 17.42
C LYS A 69 -160.93 73.09 18.55
N ASP A 70 -160.06 73.95 19.06
CA ASP A 70 -160.37 74.87 20.16
C ASP A 70 -161.48 75.87 19.80
N LEU A 71 -161.51 76.34 18.55
CA LEU A 71 -162.62 77.18 18.06
C LEU A 71 -163.95 76.43 18.07
N LYS A 72 -163.97 75.15 17.65
CA LYS A 72 -165.20 74.34 17.64
C LYS A 72 -165.67 73.96 19.05
N ILE A 73 -164.73 73.77 20.00
CA ILE A 73 -165.05 73.53 21.41
C ILE A 73 -165.74 74.76 22.02
N LYS A 74 -165.32 75.98 21.69
CA LYS A 74 -165.97 77.21 22.18
C LYS A 74 -167.40 77.39 21.67
N GLU A 75 -167.65 77.18 20.37
CA GLU A 75 -169.03 77.22 19.83
C GLU A 75 -169.96 76.22 20.53
N LEU A 76 -169.46 75.01 20.82
CA LEU A 76 -170.24 73.98 21.52
C LEU A 76 -170.49 74.33 22.99
N GLN A 77 -169.52 74.96 23.68
CA GLN A 77 -169.70 75.46 25.05
C GLN A 77 -170.75 76.59 25.11
N GLU A 78 -170.70 77.56 24.20
CA GLU A 78 -171.65 78.68 24.14
C GLU A 78 -173.07 78.23 23.76
N MET A 79 -173.19 77.17 22.95
CA MET A 79 -174.47 76.51 22.65
C MET A 79 -175.02 75.72 23.86
N ILE A 80 -174.16 75.09 24.67
CA ILE A 80 -174.56 74.41 25.92
C ILE A 80 -175.05 75.42 26.96
N GLU A 81 -174.38 76.56 27.13
CA GLU A 81 -174.83 77.61 28.08
C GLU A 81 -176.21 78.17 27.66
N ASN A 82 -176.43 78.40 26.35
CA ASN A 82 -177.74 78.82 25.82
C ASN A 82 -178.85 77.76 26.02
N LEU A 83 -178.52 76.47 25.93
CA LEU A 83 -179.49 75.39 26.19
C LEU A 83 -179.80 75.25 27.69
N LYS A 84 -178.81 75.49 28.55
CA LYS A 84 -178.97 75.46 30.01
C LYS A 84 -179.88 76.59 30.51
N VAL A 85 -179.70 77.82 30.01
CA VAL A 85 -180.62 78.95 30.31
C VAL A 85 -182.07 78.62 29.89
N LYS A 86 -182.26 77.98 28.73
CA LYS A 86 -183.59 77.52 28.27
C LYS A 86 -184.20 76.38 29.09
N LEU A 87 -183.40 75.68 29.92
CA LEU A 87 -183.88 74.64 30.84
C LEU A 87 -184.26 75.22 32.22
N GLU A 88 -183.58 76.29 32.68
CA GLU A 88 -183.95 76.98 33.92
C GLU A 88 -185.28 77.74 33.77
N ASP A 89 -185.51 78.45 32.65
CA ASP A 89 -186.78 79.15 32.37
C ASP A 89 -188.01 78.21 32.29
N ASN A 90 -187.83 76.95 31.87
CA ASN A 90 -188.92 75.99 31.67
C ASN A 90 -189.24 75.13 32.92
N SER A 91 -188.61 75.41 34.06
CA SER A 91 -188.70 74.58 35.28
C SER A 91 -189.76 75.06 36.30
N THR A 92 -190.69 75.95 35.91
CA THR A 92 -191.62 76.61 36.85
C THR A 92 -193.12 76.48 36.56
N ASN A 93 -193.55 75.48 35.77
CA ASN A 93 -194.99 75.14 35.72
C ASN A 93 -195.23 73.64 35.46
N GLY A 94 -195.86 72.94 36.40
CA GLY A 94 -195.95 71.47 36.35
C GLY A 94 -196.89 70.86 37.39
N SER A 95 -198.21 71.00 37.20
CA SER A 95 -199.22 70.27 37.99
C SER A 95 -200.58 70.20 37.29
N SER A 96 -200.79 69.17 36.45
CA SER A 96 -202.07 68.42 36.34
C SER A 96 -202.02 67.25 35.36
N ASN A 97 -201.97 66.04 35.91
CA ASN A 97 -202.98 64.99 35.72
C ASN A 97 -203.48 64.66 34.28
N GLY A 98 -202.71 63.82 33.57
CA GLY A 98 -203.18 62.57 32.92
C GLY A 98 -204.12 62.61 31.70
N ASN A 99 -203.68 61.98 30.61
CA ASN A 99 -204.45 60.92 29.94
C ASN A 99 -203.52 60.00 29.11
N ASP A 100 -203.83 58.70 29.02
CA ASP A 100 -203.03 57.69 28.28
C ASP A 100 -203.43 57.58 26.80
N GLY A 101 -202.53 57.07 25.95
CA GLY A 101 -202.88 56.65 24.58
C GLY A 101 -201.71 56.53 23.60
N ASP A 102 -201.33 57.66 22.99
CA ASP A 102 -200.85 57.66 21.59
C ASP A 102 -199.32 57.79 21.41
N SER A 103 -198.59 58.23 22.44
CA SER A 103 -197.15 58.57 22.32
C SER A 103 -196.20 57.37 22.19
N SER A 104 -196.69 56.13 22.27
CA SER A 104 -195.82 54.94 22.31
C SER A 104 -195.19 54.59 20.96
N SER A 105 -195.85 54.86 19.84
CA SER A 105 -195.37 54.39 18.52
C SER A 105 -194.19 55.20 17.98
N GLU A 106 -194.14 56.50 18.26
CA GLU A 106 -193.11 57.41 17.74
C GLU A 106 -191.81 57.33 18.55
N LEU A 107 -191.93 57.04 19.85
CA LEU A 107 -190.79 56.65 20.69
C LEU A 107 -190.11 55.38 20.17
N GLU A 108 -190.86 54.40 19.67
CA GLU A 108 -190.27 53.15 19.18
C GLU A 108 -189.53 53.32 17.85
N SER A 109 -189.95 54.24 16.95
CA SER A 109 -189.19 54.51 15.71
C SER A 109 -187.89 55.27 15.98
N LEU A 110 -187.95 56.32 16.81
CA LEU A 110 -186.76 57.07 17.27
C LEU A 110 -185.77 56.17 18.02
N ARG A 111 -186.27 55.22 18.82
CA ARG A 111 -185.45 54.21 19.49
C ARG A 111 -184.74 53.31 18.48
N ASN A 112 -185.43 52.86 17.43
CA ASN A 112 -184.83 52.02 16.38
C ASN A 112 -183.78 52.77 15.54
N GLU A 113 -183.99 54.05 15.25
CA GLU A 113 -182.99 54.88 14.54
C GLU A 113 -181.77 55.17 15.44
N ARG A 114 -181.99 55.48 16.73
CA ARG A 114 -180.93 55.57 17.74
C ARG A 114 -180.14 54.26 17.83
N ASP A 115 -180.83 53.12 17.92
CA ASP A 115 -180.23 51.78 17.91
C ASP A 115 -179.42 51.50 16.63
N HIS A 116 -179.79 52.07 15.49
CA HIS A 116 -179.07 51.93 14.23
C HIS A 116 -177.78 52.77 14.24
N PHE A 117 -177.86 54.05 14.62
CA PHE A 117 -176.67 54.90 14.75
C PHE A 117 -175.72 54.44 15.87
N GLU A 118 -176.25 53.88 16.96
CA GLU A 118 -175.45 53.28 18.03
C GLU A 118 -174.70 52.04 17.52
N LYS A 119 -175.32 51.21 16.67
CA LYS A 119 -174.63 50.08 16.00
C LYS A 119 -173.58 50.56 14.99
N GLN A 120 -173.84 51.61 14.22
CA GLN A 120 -172.83 52.21 13.33
C GLN A 120 -171.66 52.80 14.11
N TYR A 121 -171.94 53.54 15.20
CA TYR A 121 -170.93 54.11 16.09
C TYR A 121 -170.10 53.02 16.75
N ASN A 122 -170.72 51.97 17.31
CA ASN A 122 -170.00 50.86 17.93
C ASN A 122 -169.17 50.08 16.91
N SER A 123 -169.66 49.86 15.68
CA SER A 123 -168.86 49.22 14.61
C SER A 123 -167.70 50.11 14.14
N LEU A 124 -167.88 51.43 14.10
CA LEU A 124 -166.77 52.37 13.83
C LEU A 124 -165.78 52.41 15.01
N LEU A 125 -166.25 52.31 16.26
CA LEU A 125 -165.43 52.22 17.46
C LEU A 125 -164.61 50.92 17.49
N GLU A 126 -165.21 49.78 17.14
CA GLU A 126 -164.52 48.50 16.93
C GLU A 126 -163.48 48.59 15.79
N ARG A 127 -163.81 49.29 14.70
CA ARG A 127 -162.88 49.52 13.59
C ARG A 127 -161.72 50.46 13.97
N ILE A 128 -161.97 51.49 14.77
CA ILE A 128 -160.94 52.38 15.33
C ILE A 128 -160.12 51.64 16.38
N SER A 129 -160.74 50.77 17.20
CA SER A 129 -160.06 49.94 18.20
C SER A 129 -159.15 48.90 17.56
N SER A 130 -159.62 48.22 16.50
CA SER A 130 -158.79 47.31 15.70
C SER A 130 -157.72 48.03 14.89
N MET A 131 -157.98 49.22 14.34
CA MET A 131 -156.96 50.06 13.70
C MET A 131 -155.91 50.56 14.71
N LYS A 132 -156.31 50.91 15.94
CA LYS A 132 -155.41 51.25 17.04
C LYS A 132 -154.59 50.04 17.50
N SER A 133 -155.20 48.85 17.56
CA SER A 133 -154.50 47.58 17.84
C SER A 133 -153.50 47.24 16.73
N LEU A 134 -153.87 47.41 15.46
CA LEU A 134 -152.99 47.26 14.31
C LEU A 134 -151.86 48.30 14.32
N PHE A 135 -152.11 49.55 14.73
CA PHE A 135 -151.08 50.57 14.85
C PHE A 135 -150.13 50.32 16.04
N SER A 136 -150.67 49.89 17.18
CA SER A 136 -149.86 49.40 18.31
C SER A 136 -148.97 48.23 17.88
N LYS A 137 -149.53 47.25 17.17
CA LYS A 137 -148.78 46.11 16.63
C LYS A 137 -147.79 46.51 15.53
N MET A 138 -148.13 47.46 14.67
CA MET A 138 -147.20 48.01 13.67
C MET A 138 -146.02 48.72 14.36
N LYS A 139 -146.27 49.45 15.44
CA LYS A 139 -145.24 50.10 16.25
C LYS A 139 -144.42 49.12 17.11
N GLU A 140 -145.00 47.99 17.47
CA GLU A 140 -144.32 46.85 18.11
C GLU A 140 -143.42 46.15 17.09
N ASN A 141 -143.98 45.67 15.97
CA ASN A 141 -143.24 45.11 14.84
C ASN A 141 -142.12 46.04 14.32
N GLN A 142 -142.33 47.36 14.29
CA GLN A 142 -141.31 48.33 13.88
C GLN A 142 -140.13 48.36 14.86
N LYS A 143 -140.40 48.30 16.18
CA LYS A 143 -139.35 48.19 17.20
C LYS A 143 -138.65 46.84 17.19
N GLU A 144 -139.38 45.77 16.91
CA GLU A 144 -138.79 44.45 16.69
C GLU A 144 -137.86 44.49 15.47
N LEU A 145 -138.30 45.09 14.36
CA LEU A 145 -137.50 45.27 13.15
C LEU A 145 -136.24 46.12 13.44
N GLU A 146 -136.39 47.27 14.09
CA GLU A 146 -135.28 48.12 14.56
C GLU A 146 -134.28 47.31 15.41
N SER A 147 -134.76 46.56 16.40
CA SER A 147 -133.88 45.73 17.25
C SER A 147 -133.22 44.58 16.48
N THR A 148 -133.90 43.96 15.51
CA THR A 148 -133.27 42.96 14.62
C THR A 148 -132.24 43.58 13.69
N GLN A 149 -132.42 44.84 13.26
CA GLN A 149 -131.44 45.56 12.46
C GLN A 149 -130.23 45.99 13.32
N GLU A 150 -130.43 46.42 14.57
CA GLU A 150 -129.33 46.65 15.52
C GLU A 150 -128.53 45.35 15.78
N GLN A 151 -129.20 44.23 15.97
CA GLN A 151 -128.57 42.91 16.11
C GLN A 151 -127.82 42.50 14.84
N LEU A 152 -128.41 42.70 13.66
CA LEU A 152 -127.76 42.42 12.37
C LEU A 152 -126.51 43.28 12.19
N ASN A 153 -126.59 44.58 12.45
CA ASN A 153 -125.46 45.52 12.37
C ASN A 153 -124.33 45.11 13.33
N GLU A 154 -124.63 44.67 14.56
CA GLU A 154 -123.61 44.19 15.50
C GLU A 154 -123.06 42.81 15.11
N TYR A 155 -123.87 41.90 14.56
CA TYR A 155 -123.36 40.64 14.00
C TYR A 155 -122.48 40.87 12.76
N GLU A 156 -122.80 41.81 11.89
CA GLU A 156 -121.95 42.22 10.76
C GLU A 156 -120.65 42.87 11.24
N SER A 157 -120.73 43.75 12.25
CA SER A 157 -119.59 44.35 12.95
C SER A 157 -118.68 43.28 13.57
N GLN A 158 -119.25 42.26 14.22
CA GLN A 158 -118.51 41.11 14.75
C GLN A 158 -117.91 40.24 13.65
N ASN A 159 -118.65 39.96 12.58
CA ASN A 159 -118.17 39.19 11.44
C ASN A 159 -116.99 39.92 10.74
N LEU A 160 -117.05 41.23 10.60
CA LEU A 160 -115.95 42.04 10.05
C LEU A 160 -114.72 42.05 10.98
N LYS A 161 -114.91 42.17 12.30
CA LYS A 161 -113.83 42.04 13.31
C LYS A 161 -113.20 40.63 13.29
N LEU A 162 -114.01 39.58 13.13
CA LEU A 162 -113.54 38.19 13.02
C LEU A 162 -112.80 37.95 11.71
N LYS A 163 -113.33 38.43 10.58
CA LYS A 163 -112.69 38.33 9.27
C LYS A 163 -111.34 39.03 9.24
N THR A 164 -111.27 40.29 9.69
CA THR A 164 -109.99 41.02 9.76
C THR A 164 -108.97 40.35 10.70
N LYS A 165 -109.43 39.70 11.78
CA LYS A 165 -108.57 38.89 12.65
C LYS A 165 -108.11 37.57 12.00
N VAL A 166 -108.96 36.92 11.20
CA VAL A 166 -108.57 35.74 10.41
C VAL A 166 -107.57 36.14 9.32
N ASP A 167 -107.80 37.26 8.64
CA ASP A 167 -106.89 37.80 7.62
C ASP A 167 -105.53 38.22 8.22
N SER A 168 -105.49 38.73 9.46
CA SER A 168 -104.22 39.01 10.15
C SER A 168 -103.51 37.74 10.60
N LEU A 169 -104.22 36.77 11.18
CA LEU A 169 -103.66 35.48 11.59
C LEU A 169 -103.17 34.64 10.39
N ASN A 170 -103.82 34.75 9.23
CA ASN A 170 -103.36 34.11 8.00
C ASN A 170 -102.05 34.76 7.46
N LYS A 171 -101.88 36.08 7.59
CA LYS A 171 -100.61 36.75 7.25
C LYS A 171 -99.49 36.34 8.19
N GLU A 172 -99.74 36.40 9.51
CA GLU A 172 -98.80 35.93 10.54
C GLU A 172 -98.41 34.46 10.31
N LYS A 173 -99.38 33.60 9.97
CA LYS A 173 -99.12 32.20 9.60
C LYS A 173 -98.20 32.07 8.38
N VAL A 174 -98.45 32.82 7.30
CA VAL A 174 -97.62 32.77 6.07
C VAL A 174 -96.21 33.32 6.32
N GLU A 175 -96.08 34.36 7.16
CA GLU A 175 -94.78 34.90 7.60
C GLU A 175 -94.00 33.89 8.47
N LEU A 176 -94.70 33.16 9.35
CA LEU A 176 -94.13 32.06 10.14
C LEU A 176 -93.74 30.85 9.26
N GLU A 177 -94.58 30.45 8.30
CA GLU A 177 -94.27 29.38 7.35
C GLU A 177 -93.05 29.76 6.48
N SER A 178 -92.94 31.01 6.05
CA SER A 178 -91.79 31.54 5.31
C SER A 178 -90.50 31.51 6.15
N THR A 179 -90.54 31.98 7.39
CA THR A 179 -89.37 31.97 8.29
C THR A 179 -88.95 30.57 8.72
N ILE A 180 -89.89 29.62 8.82
CA ILE A 180 -89.58 28.19 8.99
C ILE A 180 -88.85 27.65 7.75
N VAL A 181 -89.26 28.02 6.53
CA VAL A 181 -88.57 27.58 5.30
C VAL A 181 -87.15 28.15 5.23
N THR A 182 -86.93 29.44 5.53
CA THR A 182 -85.58 30.02 5.53
C THR A 182 -84.69 29.41 6.61
N LEU A 183 -85.21 29.20 7.83
CA LEU A 183 -84.44 28.59 8.92
C LEU A 183 -84.06 27.12 8.63
N ASN A 184 -84.92 26.36 7.93
CA ASN A 184 -84.57 25.01 7.47
C ASN A 184 -83.51 25.01 6.35
N GLN A 185 -83.51 26.03 5.47
CA GLN A 185 -82.46 26.20 4.46
C GLN A 185 -81.12 26.57 5.11
N GLU A 186 -81.12 27.49 6.07
CA GLU A 186 -79.94 27.85 6.87
C GLU A 186 -79.41 26.63 7.65
N TYR A 187 -80.28 25.89 8.34
CA TYR A 187 -79.90 24.65 9.04
C TYR A 187 -79.25 23.64 8.10
N SER A 188 -79.87 23.36 6.95
CA SER A 188 -79.31 22.43 5.96
C SER A 188 -78.03 22.95 5.27
N SER A 189 -77.75 24.26 5.31
CA SER A 189 -76.46 24.81 4.86
C SER A 189 -75.38 24.62 5.91
N LEU A 190 -75.70 24.88 7.19
CA LEU A 190 -74.80 24.73 8.33
C LEU A 190 -74.46 23.25 8.61
N GLU A 191 -75.41 22.34 8.39
CA GLU A 191 -75.22 20.89 8.47
C GLU A 191 -74.19 20.41 7.43
N LYS A 192 -74.25 20.91 6.19
CA LYS A 192 -73.26 20.61 5.14
C LYS A 192 -71.88 21.23 5.44
N GLU A 193 -71.86 22.44 5.98
CA GLU A 193 -70.62 23.10 6.41
C GLU A 193 -69.95 22.32 7.56
N LEU A 194 -70.74 21.78 8.50
CA LEU A 194 -70.28 20.90 9.56
C LEU A 194 -69.73 19.57 9.01
N GLU A 195 -70.44 18.91 8.09
CA GLU A 195 -69.95 17.70 7.40
C GLU A 195 -68.61 17.96 6.67
N GLU A 196 -68.47 19.10 6.00
CA GLU A 196 -67.22 19.47 5.32
C GLU A 196 -66.08 19.74 6.33
N TYR A 197 -66.37 20.43 7.44
CA TYR A 197 -65.39 20.63 8.51
C TYR A 197 -64.95 19.32 9.19
N GLU A 198 -65.88 18.42 9.51
CA GLU A 198 -65.55 17.10 10.07
C GLU A 198 -64.72 16.26 9.08
N ARG A 199 -65.12 16.24 7.80
CA ARG A 199 -64.38 15.56 6.73
C ARG A 199 -62.98 16.13 6.54
N ASN A 200 -62.82 17.45 6.59
CA ASN A 200 -61.53 18.12 6.48
C ASN A 200 -60.64 17.85 7.70
N ALA A 201 -61.21 17.92 8.92
CA ALA A 201 -60.50 17.57 10.16
C ALA A 201 -60.03 16.10 10.14
N GLN A 202 -60.88 15.17 9.70
CA GLN A 202 -60.55 13.76 9.57
C GLN A 202 -59.50 13.49 8.47
N ASN A 203 -59.58 14.18 7.33
CA ASN A 203 -58.54 14.12 6.29
C ASN A 203 -57.19 14.65 6.81
N SER A 204 -57.19 15.79 7.51
CA SER A 204 -56.00 16.39 8.11
C SER A 204 -55.37 15.47 9.17
N SER A 205 -56.19 14.92 10.08
CA SER A 205 -55.78 13.93 11.08
C SER A 205 -55.17 12.67 10.44
N SER A 206 -55.81 12.13 9.41
CA SER A 206 -55.32 10.97 8.64
C SER A 206 -53.98 11.26 7.95
N ASN A 207 -53.86 12.43 7.30
CA ASN A 207 -52.63 12.86 6.63
C ASN A 207 -51.48 13.06 7.62
N HIS A 208 -51.72 13.72 8.75
CA HIS A 208 -50.68 13.96 9.76
C HIS A 208 -50.30 12.67 10.51
N SER A 209 -51.25 11.76 10.74
CA SER A 209 -50.97 10.40 11.23
C SER A 209 -50.05 9.62 10.28
N ARG A 210 -50.31 9.70 8.96
CA ARG A 210 -49.47 9.10 7.92
C ARG A 210 -48.08 9.75 7.85
N GLU A 211 -47.99 11.07 7.96
CA GLU A 211 -46.74 11.83 8.02
C GLU A 211 -45.90 11.41 9.24
N LEU A 212 -46.50 11.37 10.44
CA LEU A 212 -45.86 10.89 11.67
C LEU A 212 -45.40 9.43 11.53
N GLN A 213 -46.15 8.57 10.84
CA GLN A 213 -45.72 7.19 10.56
C GLN A 213 -44.51 7.13 9.61
N LEU A 214 -44.49 7.96 8.56
CA LEU A 214 -43.35 8.06 7.65
C LEU A 214 -42.10 8.58 8.39
N LEU A 215 -42.21 9.69 9.12
CA LEU A 215 -41.11 10.27 9.88
C LEU A 215 -40.58 9.32 10.96
N LYS A 216 -41.46 8.54 11.60
CA LYS A 216 -41.08 7.47 12.54
C LYS A 216 -40.33 6.33 11.86
N ASN A 217 -40.73 5.94 10.64
CA ASN A 217 -40.02 4.93 9.84
C ASN A 217 -38.64 5.44 9.39
N GLU A 218 -38.54 6.71 8.98
CA GLU A 218 -37.26 7.34 8.62
C GLU A 218 -36.32 7.46 9.82
N LYS A 219 -36.83 7.89 10.99
CA LYS A 219 -36.08 7.86 12.25
C LYS A 219 -35.55 6.45 12.55
N ASN A 220 -36.38 5.42 12.43
CA ASN A 220 -35.98 4.04 12.68
C ASN A 220 -34.88 3.59 11.70
N LYS A 221 -35.02 3.92 10.41
CA LYS A 221 -34.01 3.63 9.37
C LYS A 221 -32.68 4.34 9.66
N LEU A 222 -32.72 5.62 10.00
CA LEU A 222 -31.52 6.39 10.36
C LEU A 222 -30.86 5.86 11.64
N ASN A 223 -31.65 5.42 12.62
CA ASN A 223 -31.16 4.77 13.83
C ASN A 223 -30.46 3.44 13.53
N THR A 224 -31.01 2.60 12.63
CA THR A 224 -30.31 1.39 12.19
C THR A 224 -29.02 1.70 11.45
N GLN A 225 -29.01 2.70 10.55
CA GLN A 225 -27.78 3.11 9.85
C GLN A 225 -26.72 3.67 10.80
N LEU A 226 -27.12 4.39 11.86
CA LEU A 226 -26.21 4.87 12.90
C LEU A 226 -25.64 3.71 13.74
N GLN A 227 -26.46 2.69 14.04
CA GLN A 227 -26.02 1.49 14.72
C GLN A 227 -25.02 0.68 13.87
N ASP A 228 -25.29 0.51 12.57
CA ASP A 228 -24.39 -0.17 11.62
C ASP A 228 -23.06 0.58 11.48
N LEU A 229 -23.11 1.91 11.33
CA LEU A 229 -21.91 2.75 11.31
C LEU A 229 -21.11 2.69 12.62
N SER A 230 -21.79 2.61 13.77
CA SER A 230 -21.14 2.44 15.08
C SER A 230 -20.46 1.08 15.21
N ALA A 231 -21.05 0.01 14.64
CA ALA A 231 -20.44 -1.31 14.62
C ALA A 231 -19.19 -1.35 13.73
N ILE A 232 -19.27 -0.76 12.52
CA ILE A 232 -18.12 -0.60 11.61
C ILE A 232 -17.01 0.22 12.28
N LEU A 233 -17.36 1.29 13.01
CA LEU A 233 -16.40 2.15 13.69
C LEU A 233 -15.66 1.43 14.83
N GLU A 234 -16.34 0.58 15.62
CA GLU A 234 -15.64 -0.22 16.65
C GLU A 234 -14.84 -1.39 16.06
N ASN A 235 -15.29 -2.01 14.96
CA ASN A 235 -14.46 -2.98 14.24
C ASN A 235 -13.16 -2.32 13.73
N ASN A 236 -13.27 -1.16 13.07
CA ASN A 236 -12.11 -0.41 12.58
C ASN A 236 -11.17 0.03 13.71
N LYS A 237 -11.68 0.34 14.92
CA LYS A 237 -10.84 0.58 16.10
C LYS A 237 -10.08 -0.67 16.53
N GLU A 238 -10.73 -1.84 16.51
CA GLU A 238 -10.09 -3.12 16.85
C GLU A 238 -9.03 -3.50 15.82
N ASP A 239 -9.31 -3.34 14.52
CA ASP A 239 -8.32 -3.51 13.46
C ASP A 239 -7.12 -2.55 13.65
N ILE A 240 -7.36 -1.29 14.04
CA ILE A 240 -6.30 -0.33 14.38
C ILE A 240 -5.54 -0.72 15.66
N ARG A 241 -6.15 -1.39 16.65
CA ARG A 241 -5.45 -1.96 17.82
C ARG A 241 -4.56 -3.13 17.38
N ASN A 242 -5.11 -4.06 16.59
CA ASN A 242 -4.41 -5.24 16.09
C ASN A 242 -3.20 -4.86 15.21
N LEU A 243 -3.39 -3.96 14.23
CA LEU A 243 -2.30 -3.45 13.39
C LEU A 243 -1.24 -2.68 14.19
N LYS A 244 -1.59 -2.05 15.32
CA LYS A 244 -0.60 -1.43 16.21
C LYS A 244 0.21 -2.46 16.98
N LEU A 245 -0.39 -3.55 17.45
CA LEU A 245 0.30 -4.65 18.11
C LEU A 245 1.25 -5.36 17.13
N GLU A 246 0.77 -5.70 15.93
CA GLU A 246 1.60 -6.25 14.85
C GLU A 246 2.76 -5.30 14.51
N ASN A 247 2.52 -3.98 14.45
CA ASN A 247 3.58 -3.00 14.19
C ASN A 247 4.59 -2.87 15.34
N THR A 248 4.19 -3.10 16.60
CA THR A 248 5.16 -3.17 17.72
C THR A 248 5.96 -4.47 17.72
N ASP A 249 5.35 -5.59 17.37
CA ASP A 249 6.02 -6.91 17.31
C ASP A 249 7.00 -6.97 16.13
N LEU A 250 6.60 -6.43 14.97
CA LEU A 250 7.50 -6.23 13.82
C LEU A 250 8.68 -5.29 14.14
N LYS A 251 8.47 -4.25 14.97
CA LYS A 251 9.58 -3.41 15.45
C LYS A 251 10.50 -4.15 16.42
N GLN A 252 9.96 -4.95 17.34
CA GLN A 252 10.77 -5.74 18.26
C GLN A 252 11.61 -6.79 17.51
N THR A 253 11.04 -7.47 16.51
CA THR A 253 11.76 -8.44 15.68
C THR A 253 12.78 -7.79 14.75
N LEU A 254 12.51 -6.60 14.21
CA LEU A 254 13.51 -5.79 13.51
C LEU A 254 14.68 -5.44 14.44
N ASP A 255 14.38 -4.97 15.65
CA ASP A 255 15.37 -4.61 16.66
C ASP A 255 16.20 -5.82 17.13
N THR A 256 15.64 -7.03 17.22
CA THR A 256 16.43 -8.24 17.50
C THR A 256 17.33 -8.58 16.32
N VAL A 257 16.81 -8.67 15.10
CA VAL A 257 17.61 -8.96 13.90
C VAL A 257 18.73 -7.93 13.69
N GLN A 258 18.50 -6.65 14.04
CA GLN A 258 19.50 -5.59 14.01
C GLN A 258 20.63 -5.81 15.05
N ARG A 259 20.31 -6.34 16.25
CA ARG A 259 21.29 -6.73 17.26
C ARG A 259 22.07 -7.97 16.84
N ASP A 260 21.37 -9.02 16.41
CA ASP A 260 21.93 -10.29 15.94
C ASP A 260 22.91 -10.05 14.78
N LYS A 261 22.53 -9.18 13.83
CA LYS A 261 23.41 -8.72 12.76
C LYS A 261 24.66 -8.02 13.28
N SER A 262 24.53 -7.08 14.22
CA SER A 262 25.68 -6.36 14.80
C SER A 262 26.60 -7.26 15.62
N GLU A 263 26.06 -8.31 16.25
CA GLU A 263 26.86 -9.34 16.91
C GLU A 263 27.58 -10.24 15.90
N LEU A 264 26.90 -10.66 14.83
CA LEU A 264 27.49 -11.44 13.76
C LEU A 264 28.59 -10.66 13.00
N GLU A 265 28.42 -9.35 12.79
CA GLU A 265 29.44 -8.46 12.21
C GLU A 265 30.69 -8.37 13.11
N LYS A 266 30.52 -8.31 14.44
CA LYS A 266 31.65 -8.33 15.39
C LYS A 266 32.35 -9.69 15.40
N ASN A 267 31.58 -10.78 15.39
CA ASN A 267 32.12 -12.14 15.37
C ASN A 267 32.88 -12.41 14.06
N PHE A 268 32.37 -11.92 12.92
CA PHE A 268 33.06 -11.95 11.63
C PHE A 268 34.37 -11.17 11.68
N GLY A 269 34.36 -9.91 12.12
CA GLY A 269 35.59 -9.10 12.22
C GLY A 269 36.62 -9.66 13.22
N SER A 270 36.16 -10.34 14.28
CA SER A 270 37.04 -11.07 15.20
C SER A 270 37.68 -12.28 14.52
N LEU A 271 36.90 -13.07 13.78
CA LEU A 271 37.38 -14.26 13.08
C LEU A 271 38.29 -13.89 11.89
N GLU A 272 38.00 -12.81 11.19
CA GLU A 272 38.87 -12.21 10.15
C GLU A 272 40.19 -11.71 10.77
N SER A 273 40.14 -11.09 11.95
CA SER A 273 41.35 -10.71 12.70
C SER A 273 42.14 -11.93 13.19
N GLU A 274 41.50 -13.06 13.49
CA GLU A 274 42.18 -14.31 13.84
C GLU A 274 42.80 -14.99 12.60
N LEU A 275 42.07 -15.04 11.49
CA LEU A 275 42.56 -15.53 10.20
C LEU A 275 43.81 -14.77 9.76
N ASN A 276 43.77 -13.43 9.74
CA ASN A 276 44.92 -12.59 9.36
C ASN A 276 46.15 -12.85 10.26
N LYS A 277 45.96 -13.10 11.57
CA LYS A 277 47.07 -13.47 12.48
C LYS A 277 47.63 -14.85 12.15
N LEU A 278 46.78 -15.80 11.81
CA LEU A 278 47.16 -17.18 11.49
C LEU A 278 47.87 -17.25 10.12
N GLU A 279 47.39 -16.50 9.13
CA GLU A 279 48.05 -16.31 7.82
C GLU A 279 49.42 -15.63 7.96
N ALA A 280 49.51 -14.51 8.69
CA ALA A 280 50.79 -13.83 8.92
C ALA A 280 51.78 -14.71 9.70
N LYS A 281 51.31 -15.51 10.68
CA LYS A 281 52.15 -16.50 11.36
C LYS A 281 52.61 -17.60 10.40
N ASN A 282 51.71 -18.11 9.56
CA ASN A 282 52.04 -19.14 8.57
C ASN A 282 53.02 -18.63 7.51
N GLU A 283 52.97 -17.35 7.13
CA GLU A 283 53.97 -16.73 6.26
C GLU A 283 55.34 -16.65 6.94
N ASP A 284 55.41 -16.29 8.23
CA ASP A 284 56.69 -16.26 8.97
C ASP A 284 57.25 -17.66 9.27
N ASP A 285 56.39 -18.64 9.61
CA ASP A 285 56.74 -20.06 9.71
C ASP A 285 57.29 -20.58 8.35
N LEU A 286 56.65 -20.22 7.23
CA LEU A 286 57.12 -20.58 5.88
C LEU A 286 58.44 -19.88 5.52
N ARG A 287 58.60 -18.62 5.91
CA ARG A 287 59.80 -17.81 5.68
C ARG A 287 61.00 -18.33 6.47
N THR A 288 60.82 -18.63 7.75
CA THR A 288 61.85 -19.23 8.61
C THR A 288 62.24 -20.62 8.10
N LYS A 289 61.28 -21.47 7.72
CA LYS A 289 61.56 -22.77 7.07
C LYS A 289 62.27 -22.62 5.72
N THR A 290 61.97 -21.57 4.95
CA THR A 290 62.69 -21.27 3.71
C THR A 290 64.13 -20.83 3.97
N MET A 291 64.37 -20.04 5.02
CA MET A 291 65.73 -19.67 5.44
C MET A 291 66.53 -20.89 5.94
N GLU A 292 65.91 -21.78 6.71
CA GLU A 292 66.49 -23.04 7.18
C GLU A 292 66.82 -24.00 6.02
N ILE A 293 65.92 -24.16 5.04
CA ILE A 293 66.19 -24.94 3.82
C ILE A 293 67.36 -24.33 3.03
N ASN A 294 67.46 -23.00 2.96
CA ASN A 294 68.56 -22.35 2.24
C ASN A 294 69.90 -22.44 2.99
N SER A 295 69.93 -22.40 4.33
CA SER A 295 71.16 -22.60 5.10
C SER A 295 71.61 -24.06 5.11
N LEU A 296 70.67 -25.02 5.16
CA LEU A 296 70.96 -26.45 4.97
C LEU A 296 71.46 -26.74 3.55
N ARG A 297 70.97 -26.04 2.53
CA ARG A 297 71.50 -26.12 1.15
C ARG A 297 72.94 -25.61 1.06
N THR A 298 73.26 -24.42 1.60
CA THR A 298 74.65 -23.93 1.54
C THR A 298 75.62 -24.76 2.38
N GLN A 299 75.16 -25.37 3.48
CA GLN A 299 75.93 -26.40 4.21
C GLN A 299 76.13 -27.68 3.39
N LEU A 300 75.10 -28.16 2.69
CA LEU A 300 75.20 -29.32 1.81
C LEU A 300 76.12 -29.06 0.62
N ASP A 301 76.03 -27.89 -0.01
CA ASP A 301 76.86 -27.51 -1.15
C ASP A 301 78.33 -27.36 -0.74
N SER A 302 78.63 -26.72 0.39
CA SER A 302 80.01 -26.63 0.91
C SER A 302 80.57 -27.98 1.40
N SER A 303 79.72 -28.85 1.95
CA SER A 303 80.09 -30.24 2.26
C SER A 303 80.35 -31.07 0.98
N ASN A 304 79.57 -30.83 -0.09
CA ASN A 304 79.74 -31.45 -1.40
C ASN A 304 81.00 -30.94 -2.11
N ASP A 305 81.31 -29.64 -2.02
CA ASP A 305 82.54 -29.06 -2.59
C ASP A 305 83.79 -29.52 -1.86
N THR A 306 83.81 -29.52 -0.53
CA THR A 306 84.91 -30.14 0.24
C THR A 306 85.04 -31.64 -0.04
N THR A 307 83.93 -32.36 -0.27
CA THR A 307 83.97 -33.76 -0.74
C THR A 307 84.60 -33.88 -2.14
N LYS A 308 84.33 -32.96 -3.07
CA LYS A 308 84.99 -32.90 -4.40
C LYS A 308 86.49 -32.59 -4.26
N GLU A 309 86.88 -31.73 -3.32
CA GLU A 309 88.29 -31.43 -3.03
C GLU A 309 89.02 -32.65 -2.45
N TYR A 310 88.41 -33.37 -1.50
CA TYR A 310 88.94 -34.64 -1.01
C TYR A 310 89.03 -35.70 -2.11
N LEU A 311 88.02 -35.81 -2.99
CA LEU A 311 88.06 -36.74 -4.14
C LEU A 311 89.18 -36.40 -5.14
N LYS A 312 89.40 -35.10 -5.44
CA LYS A 312 90.54 -34.66 -6.25
C LYS A 312 91.86 -35.02 -5.57
N SER A 313 92.03 -34.66 -4.30
CA SER A 313 93.24 -34.95 -3.52
C SER A 313 93.53 -36.45 -3.42
N ILE A 314 92.51 -37.30 -3.30
CA ILE A 314 92.64 -38.76 -3.33
C ILE A 314 93.10 -39.24 -4.72
N GLU A 315 92.56 -38.68 -5.80
CA GLU A 315 92.97 -39.04 -7.17
C GLU A 315 94.39 -38.52 -7.49
N ASP A 316 94.77 -37.33 -7.01
CA ASP A 316 96.12 -36.78 -7.11
C ASP A 316 97.15 -37.62 -6.34
N LEU A 317 96.85 -37.99 -5.09
CA LEU A 317 97.67 -38.92 -4.28
C LEU A 317 97.75 -40.31 -4.92
N LYS A 318 96.68 -40.79 -5.56
CA LYS A 318 96.65 -42.04 -6.31
C LYS A 318 97.51 -41.98 -7.58
N ASN A 319 97.52 -40.83 -8.28
CA ASN A 319 98.42 -40.57 -9.40
C ASN A 319 99.88 -40.45 -8.93
N GLU A 320 100.15 -39.85 -7.77
CA GLU A 320 101.47 -39.83 -7.15
C GLU A 320 101.94 -41.25 -6.77
N ILE A 321 101.08 -42.07 -6.18
CA ILE A 321 101.35 -43.48 -5.89
C ILE A 321 101.61 -44.29 -7.17
N LEU A 322 100.89 -44.04 -8.26
CA LEU A 322 101.17 -44.66 -9.57
C LEU A 322 102.52 -44.20 -10.14
N SER A 323 102.81 -42.91 -10.08
CA SER A 323 104.11 -42.33 -10.50
C SER A 323 105.27 -42.89 -9.67
N MET A 324 105.12 -43.02 -8.36
CA MET A 324 106.09 -43.67 -7.47
C MET A 324 106.22 -45.16 -7.79
N LYS A 325 105.13 -45.87 -8.10
CA LYS A 325 105.15 -47.29 -8.47
C LYS A 325 105.85 -47.54 -9.81
N ASP A 326 105.66 -46.67 -10.79
CA ASP A 326 106.35 -46.77 -12.08
C ASP A 326 107.81 -46.30 -11.99
N SER A 327 108.10 -45.34 -11.11
CA SER A 327 109.47 -45.02 -10.69
C SER A 327 110.14 -46.20 -9.97
N LEU A 328 109.39 -46.98 -9.19
CA LEU A 328 109.88 -48.20 -8.54
C LEU A 328 110.21 -49.28 -9.57
N LYS A 329 109.32 -49.56 -10.54
CA LYS A 329 109.60 -50.47 -11.67
C LYS A 329 110.85 -50.04 -12.45
N SER A 330 110.99 -48.75 -12.73
CA SER A 330 112.17 -48.18 -13.40
C SER A 330 113.45 -48.42 -12.57
N LYS A 331 113.34 -48.36 -11.23
CA LYS A 331 114.41 -48.70 -10.30
C LYS A 331 114.73 -50.21 -10.29
N ASP A 332 113.72 -51.08 -10.36
CA ASP A 332 113.90 -52.54 -10.48
C ASP A 332 114.56 -52.91 -11.82
N GLU A 333 114.17 -52.25 -12.92
CA GLU A 333 114.84 -52.37 -14.23
C GLU A 333 116.29 -51.87 -14.18
N LEU A 334 116.56 -50.76 -13.49
CA LEU A 334 117.92 -50.26 -13.30
C LEU A 334 118.74 -51.20 -12.42
N GLU A 335 118.16 -51.83 -11.40
CA GLU A 335 118.80 -52.91 -10.64
C GLU A 335 119.10 -54.14 -11.51
N LEU A 336 118.18 -54.52 -12.41
CA LEU A 336 118.40 -55.62 -13.36
C LEU A 336 119.57 -55.29 -14.29
N LYS A 337 119.59 -54.08 -14.88
CA LYS A 337 120.69 -53.57 -15.71
C LYS A 337 122.00 -53.49 -14.92
N HIS A 338 121.96 -53.14 -13.63
CA HIS A 338 123.14 -53.15 -12.75
C HIS A 338 123.66 -54.57 -12.50
N LYS A 339 122.77 -55.54 -12.27
CA LYS A 339 123.13 -56.96 -12.08
C LYS A 339 123.69 -57.57 -13.36
N GLU A 340 123.14 -57.21 -14.52
CA GLU A 340 123.64 -57.60 -15.84
C GLU A 340 125.01 -56.98 -16.14
N GLN A 341 125.21 -55.69 -15.86
CA GLN A 341 126.53 -55.03 -15.94
C GLN A 341 127.55 -55.65 -14.98
N ILE A 342 127.16 -56.02 -13.76
CA ILE A 342 128.02 -56.74 -12.81
C ILE A 342 128.38 -58.14 -13.35
N ALA A 343 127.45 -58.85 -14.00
CA ALA A 343 127.72 -60.13 -14.65
C ALA A 343 128.65 -59.95 -15.87
N GLN A 344 128.48 -58.89 -16.66
CA GLN A 344 129.37 -58.56 -17.78
C GLN A 344 130.77 -58.16 -17.30
N ILE A 345 130.89 -57.41 -16.20
CA ILE A 345 132.16 -57.14 -15.52
C ILE A 345 132.78 -58.45 -14.99
N GLY A 346 131.98 -59.38 -14.48
CA GLY A 346 132.41 -60.73 -14.11
C GLY A 346 133.01 -61.49 -15.29
N LYS A 347 132.33 -61.45 -16.45
CA LYS A 347 132.81 -62.07 -17.69
C LYS A 347 134.12 -61.42 -18.19
N LEU A 348 134.18 -60.09 -18.27
CA LEU A 348 135.37 -59.33 -18.67
C LEU A 348 136.55 -59.52 -17.70
N ARG A 349 136.29 -59.74 -16.41
CA ARG A 349 137.30 -60.15 -15.42
C ARG A 349 137.81 -61.55 -15.68
N HIS A 350 136.93 -62.51 -15.98
CA HIS A 350 137.34 -63.88 -16.31
C HIS A 350 138.15 -63.92 -17.62
N GLU A 351 137.73 -63.19 -18.65
CA GLU A 351 138.48 -63.02 -19.90
C GLU A 351 139.87 -62.38 -19.65
N ASN A 352 139.97 -61.37 -18.78
CA ASN A 352 141.28 -60.82 -18.36
C ASN A 352 142.17 -61.81 -17.57
N VAL A 353 141.58 -62.69 -16.75
CA VAL A 353 142.34 -63.75 -16.05
C VAL A 353 142.86 -64.77 -17.05
N VAL A 354 142.04 -65.22 -18.00
CA VAL A 354 142.46 -66.13 -19.07
C VAL A 354 143.55 -65.49 -19.95
N VAL A 355 143.41 -64.21 -20.34
CA VAL A 355 144.44 -63.50 -21.09
C VAL A 355 145.76 -63.40 -20.32
N ASN A 356 145.73 -63.17 -19.00
CA ASN A 356 146.95 -63.21 -18.18
C ASN A 356 147.58 -64.62 -18.10
N GLU A 357 146.78 -65.69 -18.07
CA GLU A 357 147.32 -67.06 -18.14
C GLU A 357 148.02 -67.31 -19.48
N HIS A 358 147.39 -66.91 -20.60
CA HIS A 358 148.00 -66.98 -21.93
C HIS A 358 149.29 -66.14 -22.03
N LEU A 359 149.30 -64.92 -21.47
CA LEU A 359 150.49 -64.06 -21.44
C LEU A 359 151.64 -64.69 -20.63
N THR A 360 151.31 -65.30 -19.49
CA THR A 360 152.27 -65.99 -18.62
C THR A 360 152.87 -67.23 -19.31
N LYS A 361 152.04 -68.03 -20.00
CA LYS A 361 152.48 -69.16 -20.84
C LYS A 361 153.40 -68.71 -21.98
N ALA A 362 153.12 -67.58 -22.62
CA ALA A 362 153.96 -67.02 -23.67
C ALA A 362 155.31 -66.53 -23.13
N MET A 363 155.33 -65.80 -22.01
CA MET A 363 156.58 -65.34 -21.39
C MET A 363 157.48 -66.50 -20.94
N ALA A 364 156.90 -67.62 -20.49
CA ALA A 364 157.66 -68.82 -20.12
C ALA A 364 158.42 -69.45 -21.31
N MET A 365 157.86 -69.40 -22.52
CA MET A 365 158.52 -69.90 -23.74
C MET A 365 159.57 -68.93 -24.32
N ILE A 366 159.37 -67.62 -24.19
CA ILE A 366 160.27 -66.61 -24.78
C ILE A 366 161.56 -66.44 -23.96
N LYS A 367 161.55 -66.76 -22.66
CA LYS A 367 162.70 -66.57 -21.76
C LYS A 367 163.80 -67.66 -21.86
N GLN A 368 163.90 -68.37 -22.99
CA GLN A 368 164.76 -69.57 -23.09
C GLN A 368 165.59 -69.68 -24.39
N SER A 369 165.59 -68.66 -25.28
CA SER A 369 166.07 -68.84 -26.66
C SER A 369 166.94 -67.72 -27.25
N SER A 370 167.55 -66.82 -26.46
CA SER A 370 168.46 -65.79 -26.99
C SER A 370 169.43 -65.25 -25.94
N ASP A 371 170.63 -65.83 -25.86
CA ASP A 371 171.74 -65.32 -25.04
C ASP A 371 173.10 -65.84 -25.55
N SER A 372 173.77 -65.08 -26.43
CA SER A 372 175.22 -65.19 -26.72
C SER A 372 175.67 -64.20 -27.81
N GLU A 373 176.67 -63.35 -27.51
CA GLU A 373 177.53 -62.74 -28.53
C GLU A 373 178.64 -63.71 -28.93
N THR A 374 178.94 -63.84 -30.23
CA THR A 374 180.08 -64.64 -30.72
C THR A 374 180.76 -63.98 -31.92
N VAL A 375 182.03 -63.60 -31.76
CA VAL A 375 182.88 -63.07 -32.85
C VAL A 375 183.63 -64.21 -33.54
N ASP A 376 183.76 -64.13 -34.87
CA ASP A 376 184.27 -65.22 -35.71
C ASP A 376 185.77 -65.51 -35.54
N LYS A 377 186.09 -66.78 -35.29
CA LYS A 377 187.46 -67.25 -35.02
C LYS A 377 188.31 -67.33 -36.29
N GLU A 378 187.71 -67.61 -37.44
CA GLU A 378 188.43 -67.70 -38.72
C GLU A 378 188.88 -66.32 -39.23
N LEU A 379 188.05 -65.29 -39.04
CA LEU A 379 188.35 -63.91 -39.41
C LEU A 379 189.61 -63.41 -38.68
N ILE A 380 189.68 -63.61 -37.36
CA ILE A 380 190.81 -63.23 -36.52
C ILE A 380 192.08 -64.01 -36.91
N SER A 381 191.94 -65.31 -37.20
CA SER A 381 193.06 -66.16 -37.64
C SER A 381 193.71 -65.66 -38.94
N ASN A 382 192.90 -65.37 -39.96
CA ASN A 382 193.38 -64.87 -41.25
C ASN A 382 194.07 -63.50 -41.13
N LEU A 383 193.52 -62.60 -40.31
CA LEU A 383 194.09 -61.26 -40.04
C LEU A 383 195.48 -61.38 -39.38
N LEU A 384 195.64 -62.29 -38.42
CA LEU A 384 196.90 -62.54 -37.71
C LEU A 384 197.96 -63.20 -38.61
N ILE A 385 197.56 -64.15 -39.48
CA ILE A 385 198.45 -64.76 -40.48
C ILE A 385 198.97 -63.69 -41.46
N SER A 386 198.07 -62.83 -41.98
CA SER A 386 198.45 -61.72 -42.87
C SER A 386 199.51 -60.82 -42.23
N PHE A 387 199.30 -60.41 -40.97
CA PHE A 387 200.25 -59.60 -40.21
C PHE A 387 201.63 -60.27 -40.08
N VAL A 388 201.72 -61.58 -39.87
CA VAL A 388 203.02 -62.29 -39.75
C VAL A 388 203.77 -62.36 -41.08
N THR A 389 203.07 -62.53 -42.20
CA THR A 389 203.70 -62.66 -43.54
C THR A 389 204.27 -61.36 -44.11
N LEU A 390 203.84 -60.19 -43.62
CA LEU A 390 204.29 -58.88 -44.14
C LEU A 390 205.70 -58.49 -43.66
N PRO A 391 206.65 -58.12 -44.56
CA PRO A 391 207.98 -57.64 -44.20
C PRO A 391 207.96 -56.41 -43.28
N ARG A 392 209.02 -56.24 -42.47
CA ARG A 392 209.11 -55.22 -41.39
C ARG A 392 209.22 -53.75 -41.87
N ALA A 393 208.96 -53.45 -43.14
CA ALA A 393 209.07 -52.11 -43.73
C ALA A 393 207.89 -51.75 -44.67
N ASP A 394 206.84 -52.57 -44.74
CA ASP A 394 205.63 -52.27 -45.52
C ASP A 394 204.60 -51.52 -44.66
N THR A 395 204.08 -50.39 -45.13
CA THR A 395 203.09 -49.56 -44.42
C THR A 395 201.78 -50.31 -44.16
N ARG A 396 201.40 -51.24 -45.04
CA ARG A 396 200.18 -52.07 -44.91
C ARG A 396 200.17 -52.94 -43.65
N LYS A 397 201.33 -53.14 -43.02
CA LYS A 397 201.43 -53.83 -41.73
C LYS A 397 200.75 -53.07 -40.58
N PHE A 398 200.67 -51.74 -40.65
CA PHE A 398 199.89 -50.94 -39.70
C PHE A 398 198.39 -51.03 -39.98
N GLU A 399 197.96 -50.94 -41.24
CA GLU A 399 196.55 -51.04 -41.65
C GLU A 399 195.92 -52.37 -41.19
N VAL A 400 196.63 -53.49 -41.34
CA VAL A 400 196.18 -54.81 -40.85
C VAL A 400 196.09 -54.85 -39.32
N LEU A 401 197.00 -54.16 -38.60
CA LEU A 401 197.01 -54.12 -37.14
C LEU A 401 195.88 -53.23 -36.57
N GLU A 402 195.55 -52.15 -37.28
CA GLU A 402 194.40 -51.29 -36.99
C GLU A 402 193.08 -52.06 -37.17
N LEU A 403 192.93 -52.80 -38.28
CA LEU A 403 191.79 -53.69 -38.53
C LEU A 403 191.63 -54.77 -37.45
N ILE A 404 192.73 -55.36 -36.95
CA ILE A 404 192.70 -56.28 -35.78
C ILE A 404 192.15 -55.58 -34.55
N SER A 405 192.62 -54.36 -34.24
CA SER A 405 192.19 -53.61 -33.05
C SER A 405 190.71 -53.24 -33.06
N SER A 406 190.16 -52.94 -34.24
CA SER A 406 188.74 -52.65 -34.46
C SER A 406 187.89 -53.93 -34.32
N THR A 407 188.23 -54.98 -35.06
CA THR A 407 187.48 -56.25 -35.12
C THR A 407 187.39 -56.95 -33.76
N LEU A 408 188.42 -56.83 -32.92
CA LEU A 408 188.50 -57.47 -31.60
C LEU A 408 188.31 -56.48 -30.44
N SER A 409 187.80 -55.28 -30.73
CA SER A 409 187.44 -54.22 -29.77
C SER A 409 188.52 -53.99 -28.70
N TRP A 410 189.77 -53.79 -29.14
CA TRP A 410 190.90 -53.65 -28.23
C TRP A 410 190.81 -52.39 -27.39
N ASP A 411 190.89 -52.56 -26.07
CA ASP A 411 191.07 -51.47 -25.12
C ASP A 411 192.41 -50.73 -25.36
N ASP A 412 192.49 -49.45 -25.01
CA ASP A 412 193.56 -48.56 -25.51
C ASP A 412 194.96 -48.93 -24.97
N ASP A 413 195.05 -49.48 -23.75
CA ASP A 413 196.29 -50.07 -23.22
C ASP A 413 196.87 -51.17 -24.15
N LYS A 414 195.99 -51.97 -24.76
CA LYS A 414 196.38 -53.05 -25.69
C LYS A 414 196.81 -52.48 -27.04
N LYS A 415 196.15 -51.41 -27.51
CA LYS A 415 196.58 -50.67 -28.70
C LYS A 415 197.96 -50.02 -28.50
N GLN A 416 198.23 -49.50 -27.30
CA GLN A 416 199.54 -48.95 -26.93
C GLN A 416 200.62 -50.04 -26.90
N GLN A 417 200.36 -51.20 -26.29
CA GLN A 417 201.33 -52.31 -26.24
C GLN A 417 201.61 -52.94 -27.62
N ALA A 418 200.65 -52.88 -28.55
CA ALA A 418 200.83 -53.25 -29.95
C ALA A 418 201.60 -52.21 -30.79
N GLY A 419 201.85 -51.01 -30.25
CA GLY A 419 202.57 -49.93 -30.93
C GLY A 419 201.73 -49.10 -31.90
N LEU A 420 200.40 -49.14 -31.80
CA LEU A 420 199.49 -48.45 -32.73
C LEU A 420 199.20 -46.99 -32.34
N ILE A 421 199.40 -46.60 -31.08
CA ILE A 421 199.07 -45.26 -30.56
C ILE A 421 200.26 -44.63 -29.83
N HIS A 422 200.51 -43.34 -30.09
CA HIS A 422 201.49 -42.52 -29.38
C HIS A 422 200.86 -41.18 -28.90
N VAL A 423 200.37 -41.20 -27.65
CA VAL A 423 199.93 -40.10 -26.75
C VAL A 423 199.64 -38.70 -27.34
N MET A 424 198.37 -38.24 -27.29
CA MET A 424 197.97 -36.94 -26.68
C MET A 424 196.43 -36.67 -26.62
N ASN A 425 195.95 -36.22 -25.46
CA ASN A 425 194.84 -35.28 -25.14
C ASN A 425 193.34 -35.42 -25.58
N MET A 426 192.46 -35.56 -24.55
CA MET A 426 191.35 -34.65 -24.11
C MET A 426 189.98 -34.47 -24.86
N ASP A 427 188.91 -35.00 -24.21
CA ASP A 427 187.73 -34.31 -23.62
C ASP A 427 186.48 -33.79 -24.46
N ALA A 428 185.33 -33.61 -23.76
CA ALA A 428 184.17 -32.69 -23.97
C ALA A 428 182.72 -33.19 -24.32
N ALA A 429 181.81 -33.14 -23.31
CA ALA A 429 180.57 -32.30 -23.20
C ALA A 429 179.13 -32.61 -23.77
N GLN A 430 178.12 -32.19 -22.97
CA GLN A 430 176.75 -31.61 -23.27
C GLN A 430 175.42 -32.47 -23.32
N GLN A 431 174.25 -31.79 -23.40
CA GLN A 431 172.89 -32.17 -22.85
C GLN A 431 171.69 -31.64 -23.76
N PRO A 432 170.37 -31.33 -23.40
CA PRO A 432 169.56 -31.38 -22.13
C PRO A 432 167.98 -31.59 -22.14
N LYS A 433 167.37 -31.70 -20.93
CA LYS A 433 166.03 -31.19 -20.42
C LYS A 433 164.62 -31.81 -20.73
N LYS A 434 163.87 -32.13 -19.64
CA LYS A 434 162.42 -31.91 -19.24
C LYS A 434 162.08 -32.74 -17.97
N ALA A 435 161.28 -32.44 -16.92
CA ALA A 435 160.43 -31.32 -16.41
C ALA A 435 158.99 -31.12 -16.95
N SER A 436 157.92 -30.78 -16.18
CA SER A 436 157.58 -30.84 -14.71
C SER A 436 156.08 -30.43 -14.43
N ARG A 437 155.48 -30.65 -13.22
CA ARG A 437 154.18 -30.01 -12.79
C ARG A 437 153.91 -29.80 -11.27
N THR A 438 154.50 -30.54 -10.33
CA THR A 438 154.06 -30.61 -8.91
C THR A 438 154.25 -29.34 -8.06
N ARG A 439 154.89 -28.29 -8.58
CA ARG A 439 155.27 -27.09 -7.81
C ARG A 439 154.13 -26.06 -7.61
N ALA A 440 153.03 -26.20 -8.35
CA ALA A 440 151.99 -25.16 -8.44
C ALA A 440 151.04 -25.05 -7.23
N PHE A 441 151.01 -26.05 -6.34
CA PHE A 441 150.10 -26.03 -5.17
C PHE A 441 150.69 -25.27 -3.99
N ILE A 442 152.02 -25.31 -3.81
CA ILE A 442 152.71 -24.70 -2.67
C ILE A 442 152.72 -23.17 -2.79
N SER A 443 152.93 -22.60 -3.99
CA SER A 443 152.98 -21.13 -4.12
C SER A 443 151.63 -20.45 -3.85
N LYS A 444 150.51 -21.13 -4.11
CA LYS A 444 149.18 -20.61 -3.73
C LYS A 444 148.89 -20.63 -2.23
N TRP A 445 149.69 -21.35 -1.45
CA TRP A 445 149.63 -21.31 0.02
C TRP A 445 150.56 -20.24 0.60
N THR A 446 151.69 -19.95 -0.04
CA THR A 446 152.55 -18.82 0.35
C THR A 446 151.89 -17.47 0.05
N ASP A 447 151.32 -17.28 -1.15
CA ASP A 447 150.59 -16.05 -1.54
C ASP A 447 149.46 -15.67 -0.55
N TYR A 448 148.86 -16.66 0.11
CA TYR A 448 147.77 -16.44 1.06
C TYR A 448 148.28 -15.95 2.43
N LEU A 449 149.39 -16.51 2.92
CA LEU A 449 150.00 -16.15 4.20
C LEU A 449 150.81 -14.85 4.12
N GLU A 450 151.51 -14.60 3.01
CA GLU A 450 152.28 -13.36 2.80
C GLU A 450 151.34 -12.13 2.78
N LYS A 451 150.14 -12.30 2.20
CA LYS A 451 149.07 -11.29 2.21
C LYS A 451 148.38 -11.11 3.57
N GLU A 452 148.52 -12.06 4.49
CA GLU A 452 148.09 -11.90 5.89
C GLU A 452 149.15 -11.14 6.71
N SER A 453 150.43 -11.19 6.30
CA SER A 453 151.54 -10.47 6.97
C SER A 453 151.81 -9.03 6.50
N GLU A 454 151.48 -8.66 5.24
CA GLU A 454 151.66 -7.27 4.74
C GLU A 454 150.50 -6.32 5.08
N ALA A 455 149.52 -6.76 5.88
CA ALA A 455 148.33 -5.98 6.23
C ALA A 455 148.43 -5.22 7.57
N ASP A 456 149.56 -5.33 8.29
CA ASP A 456 149.71 -4.88 9.68
C ASP A 456 150.91 -3.91 9.87
N THR A 457 151.06 -2.96 8.93
CA THR A 457 151.94 -1.76 9.03
C THR A 457 151.30 -0.52 8.41
#